data_AF-A0AAD9MPE9-F1
#
_entry.id   AF-A0AAD9MPE9-F1
#
_cell.length_a   1.000
_cell.length_b   1.000
_cell.length_c   1.000
_cell.angle_alpha   90.00
_cell.angle_beta   90.00
_cell.angle_gamma   90.00
#
_symmetry.space_group_name_H-M   'P 1'
#
loop_
_entity.id
_entity.type
_entity.pdbx_description
1 polymer ?
#
loop_
_entity_poly.entity_id
_entity_poly.type
_entity_poly.pdbx_seq_one_letter_code
_entity_poly.pdbx_strand_id
1 'polypeptide(L)'
;MKKTRELKRPHGKQKGHIRLEIGINLGQNDMYQAAGGLAEAVIVIHSNNTMPFPDDHGTVLTPGAYNAIRIHLKTIKSLPYPYGDCVTTESDESYRDVYISL
;
A
#
# COMPACT_ATOMS: atom_id res chain seq x y z
N MET A 1 -27.72 -28.48 32.85
CA MET A 1 -27.18 -28.71 31.49
C MET A 1 -27.46 -27.47 30.64
N LYS A 2 -26.45 -26.65 30.35
CA LYS A 2 -26.60 -25.40 29.57
C LYS A 2 -26.44 -25.73 28.09
N LYS A 3 -27.48 -25.46 27.29
CA LYS A 3 -27.51 -25.72 25.85
C LYS A 3 -26.81 -24.55 25.14
N THR A 4 -25.57 -24.76 24.70
CA THR A 4 -24.81 -23.79 23.90
C THR A 4 -25.52 -23.62 22.55
N ARG A 5 -26.06 -22.43 22.29
CA ARG A 5 -26.56 -22.07 20.96
C ARG A 5 -25.35 -21.76 20.08
N GLU A 6 -25.11 -22.61 19.08
CA GLU A 6 -24.15 -22.29 18.02
C GLU A 6 -24.62 -21.04 17.26
N LEU A 7 -23.80 -20.00 17.30
CA LEU A 7 -23.99 -18.81 16.50
C LEU A 7 -23.63 -19.15 15.05
N LYS A 8 -24.63 -19.58 14.29
CA LYS A 8 -24.52 -19.84 12.85
C LYS A 8 -24.15 -18.52 12.16
N ARG A 9 -22.87 -18.36 11.81
CA ARG A 9 -22.40 -17.19 11.06
C ARG A 9 -23.16 -17.18 9.72
N PRO A 10 -23.77 -16.05 9.32
CA PRO A 10 -24.44 -16.00 8.03
C PRO A 10 -23.40 -16.23 6.95
N HIS A 11 -23.65 -17.22 6.09
CA HIS A 11 -22.95 -17.42 4.82
C HIS A 11 -23.20 -16.18 3.94
N GLY A 12 -22.41 -15.14 4.16
CA GLY A 12 -22.27 -14.05 3.20
C GLY A 12 -21.65 -14.63 1.93
N LYS A 13 -22.31 -14.41 0.79
CA LYS A 13 -21.75 -14.68 -0.54
C LYS A 13 -20.32 -14.13 -0.59
N GLN A 14 -19.31 -15.00 -0.71
CA GLN A 14 -17.94 -14.55 -0.94
C GLN A 14 -17.92 -13.80 -2.28
N LYS A 15 -17.83 -12.48 -2.22
CA LYS A 15 -17.48 -11.67 -3.39
C LYS A 15 -16.09 -12.14 -3.83
N GLY A 16 -15.94 -12.51 -5.10
CA GLY A 16 -14.65 -12.92 -5.65
C GLY A 16 -13.58 -11.88 -5.33
N HIS A 17 -12.48 -12.32 -4.74
CA HIS A 17 -11.33 -11.47 -4.46
C HIS A 17 -10.38 -11.53 -5.66
N ILE A 18 -9.98 -10.36 -6.16
CA ILE A 18 -8.90 -10.25 -7.15
C ILE A 18 -7.59 -10.42 -6.38
N ARG A 19 -6.73 -11.33 -6.84
CA ARG A 19 -5.42 -11.61 -6.26
C ARG A 19 -4.34 -11.31 -7.28
N LEU A 20 -3.31 -10.60 -6.84
CA LEU A 20 -2.05 -10.46 -7.57
C LEU A 20 -1.03 -11.40 -6.93
N GLU A 21 -0.40 -12.23 -7.74
CA GLU A 21 0.65 -13.16 -7.32
C GLU A 21 1.89 -12.88 -8.16
N ILE A 22 3.01 -12.60 -7.49
CA ILE A 22 4.27 -12.16 -8.12
C ILE A 22 5.40 -13.04 -7.58
N GLY A 23 6.21 -13.57 -8.48
CA GLY A 23 7.50 -14.16 -8.16
C GLY A 23 8.61 -13.14 -8.42
N ILE A 24 9.40 -12.80 -7.40
CA ILE A 24 10.52 -11.87 -7.50
C ILE A 24 11.80 -12.68 -7.33
N ASN A 25 12.73 -12.55 -8.28
CA ASN A 25 14.07 -13.12 -8.17
C ASN A 25 15.04 -12.01 -7.74
N LEU A 26 15.71 -12.19 -6.60
CA LEU A 26 16.65 -11.23 -6.05
C LEU A 26 18.08 -11.74 -6.26
N GLY A 27 18.84 -11.05 -7.11
CA GLY A 27 20.25 -11.33 -7.37
C GLY A 27 21.13 -10.89 -6.21
N GLN A 28 21.23 -11.70 -5.15
CA GLN A 28 22.03 -11.38 -3.95
C GLN A 28 23.51 -11.12 -4.27
N ASN A 29 24.04 -11.75 -5.31
CA ASN A 29 25.43 -11.63 -5.73
C ASN A 29 25.72 -10.34 -6.52
N ASP A 30 24.67 -9.70 -7.06
CA ASP A 30 24.78 -8.44 -7.80
C ASP A 30 24.72 -7.23 -6.86
N MET A 31 24.44 -7.47 -5.57
CA MET A 31 24.42 -6.42 -4.57
C MET A 31 25.84 -5.94 -4.26
N TYR A 32 26.00 -4.63 -4.15
CA TYR A 32 27.29 -4.00 -3.89
C TYR A 32 27.87 -4.53 -2.56
N GLN A 33 28.88 -5.40 -2.64
CA GLN A 33 29.38 -6.13 -1.46
C GLN A 33 29.91 -5.21 -0.36
N ALA A 34 30.35 -3.99 -0.71
CA ALA A 34 30.79 -2.98 0.25
C ALA A 34 29.68 -2.44 1.16
N ALA A 35 28.40 -2.58 0.77
CA ALA A 35 27.26 -2.13 1.56
C ALA A 35 26.84 -3.12 2.65
N GLY A 36 27.35 -4.37 2.63
CA GLY A 36 27.13 -5.38 3.68
C GLY A 36 25.67 -5.82 3.91
N GLY A 37 24.73 -5.35 3.10
CA GLY A 37 23.29 -5.64 3.24
C GLY A 37 22.84 -6.91 2.51
N LEU A 38 21.65 -7.38 2.89
CA LEU A 38 20.89 -8.39 2.13
C LEU A 38 20.13 -7.71 0.99
N ALA A 39 19.95 -8.41 -0.13
CA ALA A 39 19.12 -7.92 -1.21
C ALA A 39 17.66 -8.03 -0.80
N GLU A 40 16.95 -6.92 -0.82
CA GLU A 40 15.55 -6.84 -0.41
C GLU A 40 14.70 -6.23 -1.53
N ALA A 41 13.44 -6.65 -1.62
CA ALA A 41 12.45 -6.01 -2.48
C ALA A 41 11.57 -5.10 -1.62
N VAL A 42 11.27 -3.90 -2.12
CA VAL A 42 10.33 -2.98 -1.47
C VAL A 42 9.09 -2.87 -2.36
N ILE A 43 7.90 -3.00 -1.77
CA ILE A 43 6.64 -2.79 -2.47
C ILE A 43 5.94 -1.54 -1.93
N VAL A 44 5.42 -0.72 -2.85
CA VAL A 44 4.61 0.46 -2.55
C VAL A 44 3.25 0.28 -3.22
N ILE A 45 2.18 0.47 -2.45
CA ILE A 45 0.80 0.45 -2.95
C ILE A 45 0.31 1.89 -3.01
N HIS A 46 0.09 2.39 -4.23
CA HIS A 46 -0.32 3.77 -4.46
C HIS A 46 -1.37 3.87 -5.57
N SER A 47 -1.95 5.04 -5.74
CA SER A 47 -2.92 5.34 -6.81
C SER A 47 -2.17 5.54 -8.13
N ASN A 48 -2.80 5.26 -9.27
CA ASN A 48 -2.14 5.39 -10.58
C ASN A 48 -1.52 6.77 -10.86
N ASN A 49 -2.09 7.84 -10.31
CA ASN A 49 -1.67 9.23 -10.56
C ASN A 49 -0.93 9.84 -9.36
N THR A 50 -0.39 9.02 -8.46
CA THR A 50 0.41 9.50 -7.33
C THR A 50 1.81 8.93 -7.42
N MET A 51 2.83 9.73 -7.11
CA MET A 51 4.21 9.27 -7.07
C MET A 51 4.40 8.18 -6.00
N PRO A 52 5.02 7.02 -6.33
CA PRO A 52 5.43 6.06 -5.33
C PRO A 52 6.66 6.55 -4.57
N PHE A 53 6.56 6.70 -3.25
CA PHE A 53 7.69 6.99 -2.36
C PHE A 53 8.10 5.74 -1.59
N PRO A 54 9.09 4.95 -2.07
CA PRO A 54 9.49 3.70 -1.43
C PRO A 54 10.16 3.90 -0.07
N ASP A 55 10.84 5.02 0.15
CA ASP A 55 11.53 5.28 1.42
C ASP A 55 10.54 5.63 2.55
N ASP A 56 9.40 6.24 2.22
CA ASP A 56 8.39 6.68 3.19
C ASP A 56 7.24 5.67 3.38
N HIS A 57 6.83 5.00 2.30
CA HIS A 57 5.63 4.16 2.26
C HIS A 57 5.91 2.73 1.78
N GLY A 58 7.19 2.39 1.60
CA GLY A 58 7.61 1.05 1.23
C GLY A 58 7.37 0.03 2.33
N THR A 59 6.93 -1.15 1.92
CA THR A 59 6.98 -2.36 2.75
C THR A 59 8.09 -3.26 2.22
N VAL A 60 9.06 -3.57 3.08
CA VAL A 60 10.14 -4.50 2.75
C VAL A 60 9.59 -5.92 2.70
N LEU A 61 9.93 -6.66 1.65
CA LEU A 61 9.59 -8.06 1.46
C LEU A 61 10.78 -8.93 1.84
N THR A 62 10.57 -9.87 2.75
CA THR A 62 11.63 -10.79 3.17
C THR A 62 11.91 -11.82 2.07
N PRO A 63 13.16 -11.94 1.58
CA PRO A 63 13.53 -12.97 0.61
C PRO A 63 13.40 -14.38 1.19
N GLY A 64 13.10 -15.37 0.34
CA GLY A 64 12.97 -16.78 0.75
C GLY A 64 11.72 -17.11 1.58
N ALA A 65 10.89 -16.11 1.89
CA ALA A 65 9.60 -16.28 2.57
C ALA A 65 8.43 -15.89 1.65
N TYR A 66 7.26 -16.48 1.90
CA TYR A 66 6.02 -16.06 1.26
C TYR A 66 5.45 -14.84 1.98
N ASN A 67 5.36 -13.71 1.27
CA ASN A 67 4.84 -12.45 1.79
C ASN A 67 3.37 -12.27 1.36
N ALA A 68 2.45 -12.19 2.33
CA ALA A 68 1.02 -12.06 2.06
C ALA A 68 0.49 -10.68 2.49
N ILE A 69 0.19 -9.81 1.52
CA ILE A 69 -0.29 -8.45 1.77
C ILE A 69 -1.80 -8.37 1.52
N ARG A 70 -2.55 -7.92 2.53
CA ARG A 70 -4.00 -7.65 2.41
C ARG A 70 -4.23 -6.14 2.37
N ILE A 71 -4.92 -5.70 1.32
CA ILE A 71 -5.16 -4.27 1.08
C ILE A 71 -6.61 -3.96 1.45
N HIS A 72 -6.81 -2.89 2.21
CA HIS A 72 -8.13 -2.33 2.49
C HIS A 72 -8.13 -0.85 2.11
N LEU A 73 -8.92 -0.49 1.09
CA LEU A 73 -9.01 0.88 0.62
C LEU A 73 -9.83 1.73 1.60
N LYS A 74 -9.24 2.83 2.09
CA LYS A 74 -9.92 3.85 2.88
C LYS A 74 -9.74 5.20 2.21
N THR A 75 -10.85 5.87 1.88
CA THR A 75 -10.85 7.22 1.30
C THR A 75 -11.41 8.20 2.32
N ILE A 76 -10.69 9.30 2.55
CA ILE A 76 -11.13 10.39 3.41
C ILE A 76 -11.37 11.60 2.51
N LYS A 77 -12.53 12.24 2.65
CA LYS A 77 -12.85 13.49 1.95
C LYS A 77 -13.11 14.55 3.02
N SER A 78 -12.31 15.60 3.00
CA SER A 78 -12.43 16.75 3.90
C SER A 78 -13.13 17.90 3.17
N LEU A 79 -13.84 18.73 3.93
CA LEU A 79 -14.45 19.94 3.39
C LEU A 79 -13.41 21.08 3.38
N PRO A 80 -13.38 21.92 2.33
CA PRO A 80 -12.55 23.11 2.27
C PRO A 80 -13.14 24.25 3.12
N TYR A 81 -12.55 25.44 3.05
CA TYR A 81 -13.00 26.62 3.79
C TYR A 81 -14.50 26.88 3.57
N PRO A 82 -15.28 27.24 4.61
CA PRO A 82 -14.90 27.60 5.98
C PRO A 82 -14.81 26.43 6.98
N TYR A 83 -14.94 25.20 6.52
CA TYR A 83 -15.02 24.02 7.39
C TYR A 83 -13.65 23.33 7.63
N GLY A 84 -12.63 23.72 6.88
CA GLY A 84 -11.25 23.29 7.03
C GLY A 84 -10.35 23.91 5.97
N ASP A 85 -9.03 23.76 6.12
CA ASP A 85 -8.05 24.37 5.19
C ASP A 85 -7.62 23.38 4.09
N CYS A 86 -8.50 22.47 3.68
CA CYS A 86 -8.21 21.50 2.64
C CYS A 86 -8.25 22.19 1.27
N VAL A 87 -7.12 22.21 0.58
CA VAL A 87 -7.00 22.74 -0.78
C VAL A 87 -7.35 21.64 -1.78
N THR A 88 -8.20 21.95 -2.77
CA THR A 88 -8.69 20.96 -3.76
C THR A 88 -8.00 21.06 -5.12
N THR A 89 -7.24 22.12 -5.35
CA THR A 89 -6.50 22.42 -6.58
C THR A 89 -5.17 23.07 -6.22
N GLU A 90 -4.09 22.70 -6.91
CA GLU A 90 -2.75 23.27 -6.71
C GLU A 90 -2.62 24.78 -6.98
N SER A 91 -3.73 25.45 -7.31
CA SER A 91 -3.76 26.87 -7.71
C SER A 91 -3.46 27.84 -6.57
N ASP A 92 -3.59 27.41 -5.32
CA ASP A 92 -3.54 28.32 -4.16
C ASP A 92 -2.18 28.35 -3.46
N GLU A 93 -1.22 27.52 -3.87
CA GLU A 93 0.12 27.52 -3.31
C GLU A 93 1.17 27.97 -4.33
N SER A 94 2.10 28.80 -3.91
CA SER A 94 3.32 29.14 -4.66
C SER A 94 4.28 27.96 -4.85
N TYR A 95 3.85 26.75 -4.48
CA TYR A 95 4.62 25.52 -4.54
C TYR A 95 4.32 24.81 -5.86
N ARG A 96 5.36 24.58 -6.66
CA ARG A 96 5.23 23.88 -7.93
C ARG A 96 5.44 22.39 -7.68
N ASP A 97 4.38 21.60 -7.82
CA ASP A 97 4.51 20.14 -7.74
C ASP A 97 5.31 19.62 -8.94
N VAL A 98 6.49 19.06 -8.65
CA VAL A 98 7.39 18.47 -9.64
C VAL A 98 7.02 17.03 -9.98
N TYR A 99 6.18 16.38 -9.19
CA TYR A 99 5.82 14.96 -9.30
C TYR A 99 4.59 14.69 -10.17
N ILE A 100 3.82 15.72 -10.53
CA ILE A 100 2.65 15.62 -11.43
C ILE A 100 3.03 15.83 -12.91
N SER A 101 4.28 16.24 -13.18
CA SER A 101 4.76 16.65 -14.52
C SER A 101 5.49 15.56 -15.34
N LEU A 102 5.44 14.29 -14.92
CA LEU A 102 6.10 13.15 -15.59
C LEU A 102 5.09 12.17 -16.21
#